data_AF-A0A3M1HTR5-F1
#
_entry.id   AF-A0A3M1HTR5-F1
#
_cell.length_a   1.000
_cell.length_b   1.000
_cell.length_c   1.000
_cell.angle_alpha   90.00
_cell.angle_beta   90.00
_cell.angle_gamma   90.00
#
_symmetry.space_group_name_H-M   'P 1'
#
loop_
_entity.id
_entity.type
_entity.pdbx_description
1 polymer ?
#
loop_
_entity_poly.entity_id
_entity_poly.type
_entity_poly.pdbx_seq_one_letter_code
_entity_poly.pdbx_strand_id
1 'polypeptide(L)'
;MRCFFQKLFGIFFLSLFFLILIGCPSSNSTASQNRLKKKLESLKTEVEKDPASFELLAKLKGSLLLVKEKGAREKIESWITTVEEAIQKKKKKEFRRFNQRIQELLKEGKVEEAILELENPPYLLREEPYLSKIVDQLYKIKSRSSQIKYVNFLIQQAKKFYKFQEYQQALGVLKAYDLVDELHNNENGKRILDLRRQIKQEYSRKKKELERLAKLPWYRCLNKDDLYNWDYSPAGSEYWNIQNYVLMGKGKGENPPDVSWIVLGTIPKDSQGLDTFDAEEQKDYIVEGEFKVIEGRGFQLWGRVIKSEQKVTKLDIPFQGNFQKNRWYPFRIECRGERIRFFCPQTLFKKETISSSFQGSFGFSIYSGSKVYFRQIRIKLIPE
;
A
#
# COMPACT_ATOMS: atom_id res chain seq x y z
N MET A 1 8.66 28.57 -11.06
CA MET A 1 7.64 29.55 -11.46
C MET A 1 7.36 30.51 -10.31
N ARG A 2 8.33 31.40 -10.06
CA ARG A 2 8.25 32.54 -9.15
C ARG A 2 8.17 33.76 -10.06
N CYS A 3 7.02 34.42 -10.13
CA CYS A 3 6.80 35.77 -10.68
C CYS A 3 5.29 35.93 -10.91
N PHE A 4 4.53 36.47 -9.95
CA PHE A 4 3.28 37.18 -10.28
C PHE A 4 2.68 38.07 -9.15
N PHE A 5 3.20 38.06 -7.91
CA PHE A 5 2.58 38.81 -6.80
C PHE A 5 3.46 39.90 -6.16
N GLN A 6 4.24 40.62 -6.97
CA GLN A 6 5.10 41.70 -6.47
C GLN A 6 4.96 43.04 -7.22
N LYS A 7 3.81 43.29 -7.86
CA LYS A 7 3.57 44.53 -8.64
C LYS A 7 2.25 45.27 -8.37
N LEU A 8 1.54 45.03 -7.26
CA LEU A 8 0.30 45.75 -6.95
C LEU A 8 0.24 46.45 -5.58
N PHE A 9 1.32 46.42 -4.80
CA PHE A 9 1.34 47.03 -3.45
C PHE A 9 2.23 48.28 -3.32
N GLY A 10 2.83 48.78 -4.41
CA GLY A 10 3.88 49.81 -4.36
C GLY A 10 3.59 51.16 -5.02
N ILE A 11 2.44 51.37 -5.68
CA ILE A 11 2.22 52.59 -6.51
C ILE A 11 0.93 53.36 -6.18
N PHE A 12 0.00 52.83 -5.38
CA PHE A 12 -1.21 53.57 -4.98
C PHE A 12 -1.14 54.26 -3.62
N PHE A 13 -0.05 54.07 -2.85
CA PHE A 13 0.09 54.62 -1.51
C PHE A 13 0.98 55.88 -1.41
N LEU A 14 1.49 56.40 -2.54
CA LEU A 14 2.43 57.53 -2.55
C LEU A 14 2.00 58.77 -3.37
N SER A 15 0.84 58.77 -4.03
CA SER A 15 0.40 59.93 -4.83
C SER A 15 -0.65 60.83 -4.18
N LEU A 16 -1.07 60.56 -2.94
CA LEU A 16 -1.98 61.44 -2.18
C LEU A 16 -1.32 62.14 -0.98
N PHE A 17 0.01 62.05 -0.85
CA PHE A 17 0.77 62.59 0.29
C PHE A 17 1.60 63.84 -0.04
N PHE A 18 1.46 64.43 -1.24
CA PHE A 18 2.30 65.55 -1.70
C PHE A 18 1.54 66.82 -2.14
N LEU A 19 0.35 67.08 -1.60
CA LEU A 19 -0.38 68.34 -1.87
C LEU A 19 -0.78 69.11 -0.59
N ILE A 20 0.10 69.15 0.42
CA ILE A 20 -0.02 70.15 1.51
C ILE A 20 1.36 70.71 1.84
N LEU A 21 1.85 71.63 0.99
CA LEU A 21 2.92 72.58 1.33
C LEU A 21 2.81 73.84 0.44
N ILE A 22 1.70 74.56 0.58
CA ILE A 22 1.60 76.02 0.38
C ILE A 22 0.57 76.43 1.46
N GLY A 23 0.93 77.05 2.58
CA GLY A 23 1.65 78.31 2.64
C GLY A 23 0.66 79.47 2.48
N CYS A 24 -0.25 79.69 3.44
CA CYS A 24 -0.64 81.05 3.82
C CYS A 24 -1.28 81.10 5.22
N PRO A 25 -0.87 82.07 6.07
CA PRO A 25 -1.26 82.17 7.46
C PRO A 25 -2.49 83.07 7.67
N SER A 26 -3.05 82.98 8.88
CA SER A 26 -4.04 83.87 9.50
C SER A 26 -5.40 84.05 8.83
N SER A 27 -6.39 83.32 9.34
CA SER A 27 -7.61 83.97 9.85
C SER A 27 -8.20 83.09 10.96
N ASN A 28 -8.54 83.72 12.09
CA ASN A 28 -9.40 83.14 13.12
C ASN A 28 -10.61 82.49 12.46
N SER A 29 -10.86 81.19 12.67
CA SER A 29 -12.13 80.64 12.22
C SER A 29 -12.66 79.55 13.15
N THR A 30 -13.63 79.97 13.95
CA THR A 30 -14.76 79.14 14.40
C THR A 30 -15.24 78.14 13.33
N ALA A 31 -15.07 78.43 12.03
CA ALA A 31 -15.37 77.50 10.93
C ALA A 31 -14.48 76.23 10.89
N SER A 32 -13.16 76.34 11.11
CA SER A 32 -12.26 75.17 11.15
C SER A 32 -12.50 74.30 12.38
N GLN A 33 -12.72 74.91 13.55
CA GLN A 33 -13.07 74.22 14.79
C GLN A 33 -14.47 73.59 14.72
N ASN A 34 -15.45 74.24 14.07
CA ASN A 34 -16.78 73.66 13.86
C ASN A 34 -16.76 72.47 12.89
N ARG A 35 -15.93 72.50 11.84
CA ARG A 35 -15.74 71.32 10.97
C ARG A 35 -15.11 70.15 11.72
N LEU A 36 -14.11 70.42 12.57
CA LEU A 36 -13.48 69.40 13.41
C LEU A 36 -14.46 68.79 14.43
N LYS A 37 -15.28 69.63 15.09
CA LYS A 37 -16.32 69.18 16.03
C LYS A 37 -17.39 68.31 15.36
N LYS A 38 -17.93 68.73 14.20
CA LYS A 38 -18.89 67.91 13.45
C LYS A 38 -18.31 66.56 13.03
N LYS A 39 -17.03 66.54 12.63
CA LYS A 39 -16.32 65.30 12.27
C LYS A 39 -16.13 64.39 13.49
N LEU A 40 -15.77 64.95 14.65
CA LEU A 40 -15.69 64.21 15.92
C LEU A 40 -17.03 63.64 16.38
N GLU A 41 -18.13 64.38 16.26
CA GLU A 41 -19.48 63.87 16.56
C GLU A 41 -19.91 62.74 15.62
N SER A 42 -19.60 62.85 14.33
CA SER A 42 -19.85 61.76 13.37
C SER A 42 -19.06 60.50 13.71
N LEU A 43 -17.78 60.65 14.07
CA LEU A 43 -16.92 59.55 14.48
C LEU A 43 -17.40 58.91 15.79
N LYS A 44 -17.83 59.71 16.77
CA LYS A 44 -18.43 59.22 18.01
C LYS A 44 -19.65 58.33 17.72
N THR A 45 -20.55 58.83 16.87
CA THR A 45 -21.75 58.08 16.47
C THR A 45 -21.39 56.78 15.73
N GLU A 46 -20.35 56.78 14.89
CA GLU A 46 -19.86 55.56 14.22
C GLU A 46 -19.24 54.56 15.22
N VAL A 47 -18.48 55.03 16.22
CA VAL A 47 -17.90 54.20 17.29
C VAL A 47 -18.99 53.54 18.14
N GLU A 48 -20.05 54.27 18.46
CA GLU A 48 -21.19 53.72 19.22
C GLU A 48 -21.99 52.69 18.41
N LYS A 49 -22.09 52.86 17.09
CA LYS A 49 -22.87 51.97 16.21
C LYS A 49 -22.12 50.70 15.81
N ASP A 50 -20.85 50.80 15.41
CA ASP A 50 -20.03 49.66 15.04
C ASP A 50 -18.58 49.81 15.55
N PRO A 51 -18.35 49.53 16.83
CA PRO A 51 -17.02 49.62 17.40
C PRO A 51 -16.06 48.57 16.83
N ALA A 52 -16.51 47.59 16.04
CA ALA A 52 -15.64 46.53 15.52
C ALA A 52 -15.21 46.74 14.05
N SER A 53 -15.31 47.98 13.54
CA SER A 53 -14.96 48.33 12.17
C SER A 53 -13.47 48.66 12.01
N PHE A 54 -12.79 47.92 11.12
CA PHE A 54 -11.39 48.18 10.74
C PHE A 54 -11.24 49.50 9.98
N GLU A 55 -12.24 49.86 9.16
CA GLU A 55 -12.27 51.14 8.45
C GLU A 55 -12.40 52.30 9.44
N LEU A 56 -13.24 52.14 10.45
CA LEU A 56 -13.38 53.11 11.53
C LEU A 56 -12.07 53.27 12.32
N LEU A 57 -11.39 52.15 12.62
CA LEU A 57 -10.08 52.20 13.28
C LEU A 57 -9.05 53.00 12.45
N ALA A 58 -9.01 52.77 11.14
CA ALA A 58 -8.13 53.50 10.24
C ALA A 58 -8.50 55.00 10.18
N LYS A 59 -9.79 55.33 10.12
CA LYS A 59 -10.29 56.72 10.17
C LYS A 59 -9.94 57.42 11.48
N LEU A 60 -10.04 56.72 12.62
CA LEU A 60 -9.67 57.26 13.93
C LEU A 60 -8.16 57.49 14.03
N LYS A 61 -7.34 56.52 13.62
CA LYS A 61 -5.87 56.68 13.57
C LYS A 61 -5.43 57.82 12.64
N GLY A 62 -6.06 57.94 11.47
CA GLY A 62 -5.82 59.06 10.56
C GLY A 62 -6.26 60.40 11.14
N SER A 63 -7.39 60.44 11.86
CA SER A 63 -7.87 61.65 12.53
C SER A 63 -6.98 62.06 13.70
N LEU A 64 -6.41 61.10 14.44
CA LEU A 64 -5.47 61.34 15.53
C LEU A 64 -4.24 62.15 15.06
N LEU A 65 -3.75 61.88 13.84
CA LEU A 65 -2.61 62.59 13.25
C LEU A 65 -2.89 64.08 12.94
N LEU A 66 -4.16 64.43 12.74
CA LEU A 66 -4.58 65.78 12.31
C LEU A 66 -5.01 66.67 13.48
N VAL A 67 -5.27 66.11 14.65
CA VAL A 67 -5.77 66.84 15.82
C VAL A 67 -4.62 67.40 16.66
N LYS A 68 -4.61 68.72 16.85
CA LYS A 68 -3.62 69.44 17.67
C LYS A 68 -4.08 69.70 19.12
N GLU A 69 -5.38 69.65 19.37
CA GLU A 69 -5.96 69.96 20.67
C GLU A 69 -5.89 68.75 21.61
N LYS A 70 -5.29 68.94 22.80
CA LYS A 70 -5.00 67.87 23.76
C LYS A 70 -6.25 67.07 24.17
N GLY A 71 -7.33 67.75 24.57
CA GLY A 71 -8.55 67.08 25.03
C GLY A 71 -9.31 66.33 23.93
N ALA A 72 -9.21 66.77 22.66
CA ALA A 72 -9.77 66.05 21.53
C ALA A 72 -8.92 64.83 21.14
N ARG A 73 -7.59 64.94 21.29
CA ARG A 73 -6.65 63.84 21.07
C ARG A 73 -6.87 62.69 22.05
N GLU A 74 -6.97 62.98 23.35
CA GLU A 74 -7.23 61.98 24.40
C GLU A 74 -8.55 61.23 24.15
N LYS A 75 -9.60 61.92 23.66
CA LYS A 75 -10.87 61.28 23.28
C LYS A 75 -10.71 60.34 22.09
N ILE A 76 -9.98 60.73 21.05
CA ILE A 76 -9.73 59.86 19.89
C ILE A 76 -8.91 58.62 20.31
N GLU A 77 -7.91 58.79 21.17
CA GLU A 77 -7.12 57.68 21.73
C GLU A 77 -8.02 56.69 22.50
N SER A 78 -8.92 57.18 23.35
CA SER A 78 -9.91 56.36 24.04
C SER A 78 -10.85 55.60 23.09
N TRP A 79 -11.29 56.24 21.99
CA TRP A 79 -12.10 55.57 20.97
C TRP A 79 -11.31 54.53 20.18
N ILE A 80 -10.04 54.80 19.87
CA ILE A 80 -9.14 53.82 19.24
C ILE A 80 -9.03 52.58 20.13
N THR A 81 -8.77 52.74 21.42
CA THR A 81 -8.72 51.60 22.36
C THR A 81 -10.04 50.83 22.38
N THR A 82 -11.17 51.52 22.43
CA THR A 82 -12.51 50.90 22.41
C THR A 82 -12.72 50.06 21.14
N VAL A 83 -12.33 50.61 19.99
CA VAL A 83 -12.47 49.93 18.69
C VAL A 83 -11.50 48.75 18.56
N GLU A 84 -10.26 48.91 19.02
CA GLU A 84 -9.27 47.84 19.04
C GLU A 84 -9.72 46.66 19.92
N GLU A 85 -10.25 46.93 21.12
CA GLU A 85 -10.81 45.91 22.00
C GLU A 85 -12.00 45.17 21.36
N ALA A 86 -12.89 45.90 20.70
CA ALA A 86 -14.04 45.32 20.01
C ALA A 86 -13.60 44.45 18.82
N ILE A 87 -12.61 44.89 18.03
CA ILE A 87 -11.99 44.09 16.97
C ILE A 87 -11.35 42.82 17.53
N GLN A 88 -10.62 42.90 18.65
CA GLN A 88 -10.02 41.73 19.29
C GLN A 88 -11.10 40.74 19.80
N LYS A 89 -12.19 41.24 20.39
CA LYS A 89 -13.35 40.41 20.78
C LYS A 89 -13.96 39.71 19.55
N LYS A 90 -14.11 40.42 18.43
CA LYS A 90 -14.61 39.86 17.16
C LYS A 90 -13.68 38.77 16.62
N LYS A 91 -12.37 39.02 16.53
CA LYS A 91 -11.36 38.03 16.13
C LYS A 91 -11.40 36.78 17.03
N LYS A 92 -11.48 36.96 18.35
CA LYS A 92 -11.57 35.83 19.31
C LYS A 92 -12.84 35.00 19.12
N LYS A 93 -13.98 35.64 18.86
CA LYS A 93 -15.25 34.95 18.58
C LYS A 93 -15.18 34.18 17.26
N GLU A 94 -14.61 34.77 16.24
CA GLU A 94 -14.41 34.15 14.93
C GLU A 94 -13.50 32.91 15.03
N PHE A 95 -12.36 33.05 15.72
CA PHE A 95 -11.44 31.93 15.94
C PHE A 95 -12.10 30.76 16.67
N ARG A 96 -12.95 31.04 17.67
CA ARG A 96 -13.68 29.98 18.39
C ARG A 96 -14.64 29.22 17.47
N ARG A 97 -15.40 29.93 16.64
CA ARG A 97 -16.33 29.32 15.67
C ARG A 97 -15.58 28.50 14.64
N PHE A 98 -14.51 29.07 14.08
CA PHE A 98 -13.65 28.40 13.13
C PHE A 98 -13.06 27.11 13.73
N ASN A 99 -12.50 27.17 14.94
CA ASN A 99 -11.98 25.97 15.60
C ASN A 99 -13.06 24.94 15.90
N GLN A 100 -14.26 25.34 16.32
CA GLN A 100 -15.37 24.41 16.53
C GLN A 100 -15.70 23.67 15.23
N ARG A 101 -15.80 24.40 14.12
CA ARG A 101 -16.04 23.81 12.79
C ARG A 101 -14.98 22.79 12.41
N ILE A 102 -13.70 23.12 12.59
CA ILE A 102 -12.59 22.18 12.34
C ILE A 102 -12.74 20.92 13.20
N GLN A 103 -13.07 21.05 14.48
CA GLN A 103 -13.25 19.88 15.36
C GLN A 103 -14.45 19.02 14.97
N GLU A 104 -15.55 19.62 14.50
CA GLU A 104 -16.71 18.91 13.96
C GLU A 104 -16.34 18.11 12.71
N LEU A 105 -15.65 18.73 11.74
CA LEU A 105 -15.17 18.04 10.54
C LEU A 105 -14.27 16.85 10.88
N LEU A 106 -13.36 17.01 11.85
CA LEU A 106 -12.50 15.92 12.30
C LEU A 106 -13.29 14.79 12.98
N LYS A 107 -14.33 15.09 13.74
CA LYS A 107 -15.22 14.08 14.35
C LYS A 107 -16.04 13.33 13.29
N GLU A 108 -16.46 14.02 12.24
CA GLU A 108 -17.15 13.43 11.08
C GLU A 108 -16.21 12.64 10.15
N GLY A 109 -14.90 12.63 10.41
CA GLY A 109 -13.90 11.97 9.56
C GLY A 109 -13.54 12.74 8.28
N LYS A 110 -14.03 13.97 8.11
CA LYS A 110 -13.78 14.85 6.95
C LYS A 110 -12.45 15.59 7.07
N VAL A 111 -11.36 14.81 7.15
CA VAL A 111 -10.01 15.33 7.39
C VAL A 111 -9.52 16.26 6.27
N GLU A 112 -9.82 15.94 5.01
CA GLU A 112 -9.39 16.75 3.85
C GLU A 112 -10.11 18.12 3.83
N GLU A 113 -11.42 18.15 4.15
CA GLU A 113 -12.19 19.40 4.28
C GLU A 113 -11.64 20.27 5.42
N ALA A 114 -11.30 19.66 6.57
CA ALA A 114 -10.69 20.36 7.68
C ALA A 114 -9.32 20.97 7.32
N ILE A 115 -8.51 20.25 6.54
CA ILE A 115 -7.23 20.77 6.02
C ILE A 115 -7.46 21.96 5.10
N LEU A 116 -8.42 21.86 4.17
CA LEU A 116 -8.74 22.92 3.22
C LEU A 116 -9.21 24.21 3.92
N GLU A 117 -10.05 24.07 4.96
CA GLU A 117 -10.49 25.21 5.77
C GLU A 117 -9.32 25.85 6.53
N LEU A 118 -8.40 25.05 7.10
CA LEU A 118 -7.19 25.55 7.79
C LEU A 118 -6.19 26.22 6.83
N GLU A 119 -6.10 25.79 5.58
CA GLU A 119 -5.28 26.44 4.55
C GLU A 119 -5.86 27.77 4.08
N ASN A 120 -7.18 27.94 4.21
CA ASN A 120 -7.90 29.13 3.76
C ASN A 120 -8.65 29.82 4.92
N PRO A 121 -7.95 30.26 5.98
CA PRO A 121 -8.62 30.81 7.14
C PRO A 121 -9.35 32.13 6.82
N PRO A 122 -10.42 32.44 7.56
CA PRO A 122 -11.13 33.72 7.47
C PRO A 122 -10.16 34.90 7.54
N TYR A 123 -10.43 35.97 6.78
CA TYR A 123 -9.51 37.11 6.67
C TYR A 123 -9.10 37.68 8.04
N LEU A 124 -10.02 37.69 9.01
CA LEU A 124 -9.82 38.18 10.37
C LEU A 124 -8.76 37.42 11.17
N LEU A 125 -8.46 36.18 10.77
CA LEU A 125 -7.57 35.26 11.46
C LEU A 125 -6.21 35.10 10.75
N ARG A 126 -5.97 35.83 9.67
CA ARG A 126 -4.71 35.80 8.90
C ARG A 126 -3.58 36.61 9.54
N GLU A 127 -3.78 37.06 10.76
CA GLU A 127 -2.82 37.84 11.53
C GLU A 127 -2.51 37.14 12.86
N GLU A 128 -1.36 37.48 13.45
CA GLU A 128 -0.99 37.00 14.78
C GLU A 128 -1.99 37.47 15.86
N PRO A 129 -2.20 36.68 16.93
CA PRO A 129 -1.59 35.37 17.24
C PRO A 129 -2.39 34.16 16.69
N TYR A 130 -3.36 34.39 15.81
CA TYR A 130 -4.27 33.34 15.36
C TYR A 130 -3.69 32.53 14.21
N LEU A 131 -2.95 33.19 13.31
CA LEU A 131 -2.30 32.52 12.18
C LEU A 131 -1.36 31.41 12.64
N SER A 132 -0.46 31.68 13.59
CA SER A 132 0.45 30.68 14.16
C SER A 132 -0.29 29.46 14.73
N LYS A 133 -1.37 29.68 15.48
CA LYS A 133 -2.20 28.59 16.03
C LYS A 133 -2.85 27.73 14.94
N ILE A 134 -3.30 28.36 13.85
CA ILE A 134 -3.90 27.68 12.70
C ILE A 134 -2.85 26.83 11.99
N VAL A 135 -1.66 27.38 11.77
CA VAL A 135 -0.52 26.67 11.14
C VAL A 135 -0.09 25.47 11.99
N ASP A 136 0.02 25.63 13.31
CA ASP A 136 0.34 24.52 14.22
C ASP A 136 -0.69 23.40 14.16
N GLN A 137 -1.98 23.78 14.13
CA GLN A 137 -3.08 22.82 14.03
C GLN A 137 -3.08 22.09 12.68
N LEU A 138 -2.85 22.82 11.59
CA LEU A 138 -2.70 22.27 10.24
C LEU A 138 -1.56 21.24 10.18
N TYR A 139 -0.40 21.58 10.73
CA TYR A 139 0.76 20.67 10.77
C TYR A 139 0.44 19.38 11.51
N LYS A 140 -0.18 19.47 12.70
CA LYS A 140 -0.58 18.31 13.50
C LYS A 140 -1.56 17.39 12.75
N ILE A 141 -2.57 17.96 12.09
CA ILE A 141 -3.57 17.20 11.35
C ILE A 141 -2.94 16.52 10.12
N LYS A 142 -2.13 17.25 9.34
CA LYS A 142 -1.44 16.69 8.17
C LYS A 142 -0.48 15.57 8.53
N SER A 143 0.32 15.76 9.59
CA SER A 143 1.23 14.74 10.09
C SER A 143 0.47 13.45 10.46
N ARG A 144 -0.56 13.58 11.30
CA ARG A 144 -1.38 12.44 11.73
C ARG A 144 -2.10 11.74 10.57
N SER A 145 -2.64 12.50 9.62
CA SER A 145 -3.27 11.94 8.41
C SER A 145 -2.28 11.12 7.59
N SER A 146 -1.07 11.64 7.39
CA SER A 146 0.00 10.95 6.65
C SER A 146 0.44 9.67 7.34
N GLN A 147 0.61 9.70 8.66
CA GLN A 147 0.91 8.51 9.46
C GLN A 147 -0.18 7.44 9.33
N ILE A 148 -1.46 7.82 9.39
CA ILE A 148 -2.58 6.88 9.21
C ILE A 148 -2.58 6.26 7.81
N LYS A 149 -2.37 7.08 6.76
CA LYS A 149 -2.25 6.61 5.37
C LYS A 149 -1.11 5.59 5.24
N TYR A 150 0.05 5.90 5.83
CA TYR A 150 1.21 5.01 5.84
C TYR A 150 0.94 3.69 6.58
N VAL A 151 0.33 3.74 7.76
CA VAL A 151 -0.03 2.55 8.53
C VAL A 151 -1.00 1.64 7.77
N ASN A 152 -2.03 2.22 7.15
CA ASN A 152 -2.96 1.46 6.31
C ASN A 152 -2.24 0.79 5.13
N PHE A 153 -1.29 1.48 4.49
CA PHE A 153 -0.46 0.90 3.46
C PHE A 153 0.36 -0.29 3.97
N LEU A 154 1.01 -0.18 5.14
CA LEU A 154 1.76 -1.30 5.74
C LEU A 154 0.87 -2.51 6.02
N ILE A 155 -0.34 -2.30 6.55
CA ILE A 155 -1.30 -3.39 6.81
C ILE A 155 -1.67 -4.10 5.51
N GLN A 156 -1.94 -3.35 4.43
CA GLN A 156 -2.29 -3.94 3.13
C GLN A 156 -1.15 -4.76 2.54
N GLN A 157 0.08 -4.24 2.60
CA GLN A 157 1.26 -4.98 2.14
C GLN A 157 1.50 -6.25 2.96
N ALA A 158 1.40 -6.16 4.29
CA ALA A 158 1.55 -7.33 5.15
C ALA A 158 0.49 -8.40 4.88
N LYS A 159 -0.77 -8.02 4.63
CA LYS A 159 -1.84 -8.95 4.23
C LYS A 159 -1.56 -9.63 2.90
N LYS A 160 -0.99 -8.90 1.92
CA LYS A 160 -0.57 -9.46 0.64
C LYS A 160 0.47 -10.56 0.84
N PHE A 161 1.54 -10.29 1.58
CA PHE A 161 2.58 -11.28 1.90
C PHE A 161 2.02 -12.48 2.70
N TYR A 162 1.17 -12.21 3.69
CA TYR A 162 0.51 -13.25 4.47
C TYR A 162 -0.33 -14.20 3.61
N LYS A 163 -1.08 -13.68 2.62
CA LYS A 163 -1.86 -14.50 1.66
C LYS A 163 -0.99 -15.47 0.87
N PHE A 164 0.25 -15.08 0.56
CA PHE A 164 1.23 -15.92 -0.13
C PHE A 164 2.11 -16.77 0.81
N GLN A 165 1.78 -16.81 2.10
CA GLN A 165 2.55 -17.53 3.14
C GLN A 165 4.00 -17.03 3.30
N GLU A 166 4.28 -15.79 2.85
CA GLU A 166 5.58 -15.12 2.96
C GLU A 166 5.70 -14.42 4.33
N TYR A 167 5.63 -15.23 5.41
CA TYR A 167 5.44 -14.73 6.77
C TYR A 167 6.59 -13.83 7.27
N GLN A 168 7.84 -14.12 6.90
CA GLN A 168 8.99 -13.30 7.30
C GLN A 168 8.92 -11.90 6.66
N GLN A 169 8.56 -11.83 5.38
CA GLN A 169 8.35 -10.58 4.66
C GLN A 169 7.20 -9.80 5.28
N ALA A 170 6.08 -10.47 5.60
CA ALA A 170 4.95 -9.83 6.27
C ALA A 170 5.34 -9.25 7.64
N LEU A 171 6.12 -9.96 8.45
CA LEU A 171 6.64 -9.46 9.73
C LEU A 171 7.63 -8.30 9.54
N GLY A 172 8.49 -8.37 8.52
CA GLY A 172 9.44 -7.31 8.17
C GLY A 172 8.72 -6.00 7.81
N VAL A 173 7.67 -6.07 6.99
CA VAL A 173 6.82 -4.92 6.67
C VAL A 173 6.18 -4.35 7.92
N LEU A 174 5.62 -5.21 8.78
CA LEU A 174 4.98 -4.72 10.00
C LEU A 174 5.98 -4.09 10.96
N LYS A 175 7.25 -4.51 11.00
CA LYS A 175 8.30 -3.90 11.84
C LYS A 175 8.49 -2.41 11.55
N ALA A 176 8.25 -1.96 10.33
CA ALA A 176 8.32 -0.54 9.97
C ALA A 176 7.31 0.34 10.75
N TYR A 177 6.28 -0.25 11.34
CA TYR A 177 5.36 0.43 12.25
C TYR A 177 6.01 0.90 13.55
N ASP A 178 7.07 0.22 14.02
CA ASP A 178 7.75 0.59 15.27
C ASP A 178 8.38 2.00 15.17
N LEU A 179 8.49 2.56 13.96
CA LEU A 179 8.95 3.93 13.70
C LEU A 179 7.85 5.00 13.85
N VAL A 180 6.60 4.60 14.14
CA VAL A 180 5.45 5.50 14.24
C VAL A 180 4.94 5.55 15.68
N ASP A 181 5.67 6.26 16.55
CA ASP A 181 5.42 6.34 18.00
C ASP A 181 3.99 6.79 18.36
N GLU A 182 3.47 7.83 17.70
CA GLU A 182 2.19 8.47 18.07
C GLU A 182 0.95 7.58 17.87
N LEU A 183 1.07 6.48 17.11
CA LEU A 183 -0.08 5.62 16.79
C LEU A 183 -0.14 4.34 17.64
N HIS A 184 0.85 4.04 18.48
CA HIS A 184 0.96 2.77 19.21
C HIS A 184 -0.24 2.47 20.12
N ASN A 185 -0.93 3.51 20.61
CA ASN A 185 -2.02 3.39 21.59
C ASN A 185 -3.42 3.54 20.98
N ASN A 186 -3.56 3.51 19.65
CA ASN A 186 -4.87 3.62 18.99
C ASN A 186 -5.34 2.29 18.35
N GLU A 187 -6.52 2.34 17.75
CA GLU A 187 -7.14 1.18 17.08
C GLU A 187 -6.24 0.58 15.98
N ASN A 188 -5.48 1.39 15.25
CA ASN A 188 -4.55 0.90 14.24
C ASN A 188 -3.35 0.17 14.87
N GLY A 189 -2.85 0.64 16.03
CA GLY A 189 -1.84 -0.08 16.80
C GLY A 189 -2.32 -1.46 17.23
N LYS A 190 -3.55 -1.55 17.76
CA LYS A 190 -4.19 -2.85 18.08
C LYS A 190 -4.27 -3.76 16.85
N ARG A 191 -4.77 -3.25 15.71
CA ARG A 191 -4.86 -4.02 14.45
C ARG A 191 -3.51 -4.55 13.98
N ILE A 192 -2.42 -3.78 14.12
CA ILE A 192 -1.08 -4.24 13.76
C ILE A 192 -0.58 -5.30 14.72
N LEU A 193 -0.77 -5.13 16.02
CA LEU A 193 -0.36 -6.12 17.02
C LEU A 193 -1.09 -7.45 16.83
N ASP A 194 -2.40 -7.41 16.57
CA ASP A 194 -3.20 -8.59 16.28
C ASP A 194 -2.73 -9.29 15.01
N LEU A 195 -2.49 -8.54 13.93
CA LEU A 195 -1.97 -9.09 12.67
C LEU A 195 -0.58 -9.72 12.86
N ARG A 196 0.32 -9.05 13.61
CA ARG A 196 1.64 -9.60 13.97
C ARG A 196 1.50 -10.90 14.75
N ARG A 197 0.59 -10.97 15.71
CA ARG A 197 0.34 -12.17 16.53
C ARG A 197 -0.15 -13.33 15.66
N GLN A 198 -1.12 -13.08 14.78
CA GLN A 198 -1.63 -14.07 13.82
C GLN A 198 -0.51 -14.59 12.91
N ILE A 199 0.26 -13.69 12.31
CA ILE A 199 1.38 -14.07 11.43
C ILE A 199 2.43 -14.90 12.19
N LYS A 200 2.78 -14.54 13.43
CA LYS A 200 3.74 -15.31 14.25
C LYS A 200 3.23 -16.71 14.58
N GLN A 201 1.96 -16.84 14.92
CA GLN A 201 1.33 -18.14 15.19
C GLN A 201 1.37 -19.05 13.96
N GLU A 202 0.93 -18.54 12.81
CA GLU A 202 0.97 -19.28 11.53
C GLU A 202 2.40 -19.60 11.09
N TYR A 203 3.34 -18.67 11.25
CA TYR A 203 4.75 -18.91 10.96
C TYR A 203 5.32 -20.04 11.83
N SER A 204 4.96 -20.07 13.12
CA SER A 204 5.40 -21.11 14.05
C SER A 204 4.78 -22.47 13.71
N ARG A 205 3.49 -22.50 13.34
CA ARG A 205 2.82 -23.71 12.82
C ARG A 205 3.51 -24.21 11.55
N LYS A 206 3.77 -23.32 10.60
CA LYS A 206 4.46 -23.65 9.35
C LYS A 206 5.87 -24.15 9.58
N LYS A 207 6.61 -23.55 10.51
CA LYS A 207 7.96 -23.99 10.87
C LYS A 207 7.94 -25.41 11.44
N LYS A 208 7.04 -25.72 12.38
CA LYS A 208 6.85 -27.09 12.90
C LYS A 208 6.45 -28.06 11.80
N GLU A 209 5.59 -27.65 10.88
CA GLU A 209 5.21 -28.47 9.72
C GLU A 209 6.44 -28.76 8.85
N LEU A 210 7.25 -27.75 8.53
CA LEU A 210 8.48 -27.90 7.74
C LEU A 210 9.51 -28.79 8.45
N GLU A 211 9.67 -28.67 9.77
CA GLU A 211 10.52 -29.55 10.58
C GLU A 211 10.01 -31.00 10.56
N ARG A 212 8.69 -31.21 10.65
CA ARG A 212 8.07 -32.54 10.49
C ARG A 212 8.34 -33.10 9.09
N LEU A 213 8.11 -32.30 8.06
CA LEU A 213 8.35 -32.67 6.66
C LEU A 213 9.83 -32.98 6.38
N ALA A 214 10.76 -32.26 7.01
CA ALA A 214 12.19 -32.49 6.84
C ALA A 214 12.61 -33.90 7.30
N LYS A 215 11.95 -34.44 8.34
CA LYS A 215 12.22 -35.78 8.88
C LYS A 215 11.69 -36.92 7.99
N LEU A 216 10.74 -36.65 7.11
CA LEU A 216 10.19 -37.67 6.23
C LEU A 216 11.22 -38.07 5.15
N PRO A 217 11.29 -39.36 4.79
CA PRO A 217 12.21 -39.85 3.77
C PRO A 217 11.85 -39.31 2.38
N TRP A 218 12.85 -39.31 1.50
CA TRP A 218 12.68 -39.10 0.06
C TRP A 218 12.84 -40.43 -0.64
N TYR A 219 11.88 -40.78 -1.48
CA TYR A 219 11.92 -41.97 -2.34
C TYR A 219 12.32 -41.55 -3.75
N ARG A 220 13.24 -42.30 -4.37
CA ARG A 220 13.64 -42.04 -5.76
C ARG A 220 12.57 -42.56 -6.70
N CYS A 221 12.20 -41.77 -7.69
CA CYS A 221 11.21 -42.17 -8.69
C CYS A 221 11.84 -42.73 -9.97
N LEU A 222 13.13 -42.47 -10.22
CA LEU A 222 13.83 -42.92 -11.42
C LEU A 222 14.79 -44.08 -11.11
N ASN A 223 14.70 -45.12 -11.93
CA ASN A 223 15.69 -46.18 -11.99
C ASN A 223 16.82 -45.80 -12.96
N LYS A 224 17.88 -46.62 -13.03
CA LYS A 224 19.07 -46.26 -13.80
C LYS A 224 18.77 -46.23 -15.29
N ASP A 225 18.22 -47.31 -15.83
CA ASP A 225 18.09 -47.54 -17.27
C ASP A 225 16.75 -48.22 -17.65
N ASP A 226 15.76 -48.18 -16.75
CA ASP A 226 14.45 -48.80 -16.95
C ASP A 226 13.30 -47.91 -16.46
N LEU A 227 12.12 -48.16 -17.02
CA LEU A 227 10.87 -47.45 -16.73
C LEU A 227 9.97 -48.24 -15.75
N TYR A 228 10.49 -49.20 -14.98
CA TYR A 228 9.67 -50.13 -14.18
C TYR A 228 8.67 -49.43 -13.24
N ASN A 229 9.06 -48.28 -12.66
CA ASN A 229 8.20 -47.55 -11.74
C ASN A 229 7.10 -46.72 -12.43
N TRP A 230 7.08 -46.67 -13.77
CA TRP A 230 6.27 -45.73 -14.54
C TRP A 230 5.37 -46.45 -15.54
N ASP A 231 4.10 -46.06 -15.56
CA ASP A 231 3.17 -46.40 -16.61
C ASP A 231 3.20 -45.32 -17.69
N TYR A 232 3.09 -45.73 -18.94
CA TYR A 232 3.12 -44.82 -20.08
C TYR A 232 2.09 -45.23 -21.13
N SER A 233 1.80 -44.31 -22.05
CA SER A 233 0.85 -44.57 -23.14
C SER A 233 1.23 -45.83 -23.94
N PRO A 234 0.29 -46.55 -24.57
CA PRO A 234 0.59 -47.82 -25.29
C PRO A 234 1.66 -47.72 -26.39
N ALA A 235 1.90 -46.53 -26.96
CA ALA A 235 3.00 -46.25 -27.90
C ALA A 235 4.27 -45.70 -27.19
N GLY A 236 4.33 -45.78 -25.86
CA GLY A 236 5.20 -44.96 -25.02
C GLY A 236 6.66 -45.37 -24.99
N SER A 237 7.02 -46.58 -25.42
CA SER A 237 8.44 -46.96 -25.63
C SER A 237 9.12 -46.14 -26.74
N GLU A 238 8.34 -45.54 -27.65
CA GLU A 238 8.87 -44.63 -28.66
C GLU A 238 9.01 -43.17 -28.18
N TYR A 239 8.31 -42.82 -27.10
CA TYR A 239 8.21 -41.46 -26.58
C TYR A 239 9.01 -41.24 -25.31
N TRP A 240 9.19 -42.30 -24.52
CA TRP A 240 9.83 -42.26 -23.23
C TRP A 240 10.97 -43.26 -23.17
N ASN A 241 12.10 -42.80 -22.66
CA ASN A 241 13.25 -43.65 -22.38
C ASN A 241 13.94 -43.15 -21.10
N ILE A 242 14.56 -44.05 -20.35
CA ILE A 242 15.43 -43.71 -19.22
C ILE A 242 16.85 -44.17 -19.54
N GLN A 243 17.80 -43.27 -19.35
CA GLN A 243 19.23 -43.61 -19.42
C GLN A 243 19.98 -42.86 -18.33
N ASN A 244 20.79 -43.56 -17.54
CA ASN A 244 21.57 -43.00 -16.44
C ASN A 244 20.74 -42.08 -15.52
N TYR A 245 19.57 -42.52 -15.06
CA TYR A 245 18.63 -41.76 -14.22
C TYR A 245 18.09 -40.48 -14.84
N VAL A 246 18.11 -40.37 -16.18
CA VAL A 246 17.50 -39.27 -16.93
C VAL A 246 16.32 -39.80 -17.72
N LEU A 247 15.12 -39.37 -17.33
CA LEU A 247 13.89 -39.63 -18.06
C LEU A 247 13.78 -38.66 -19.24
N MET A 248 13.73 -39.20 -20.45
CA MET A 248 13.71 -38.45 -21.69
C MET A 248 12.35 -38.63 -22.35
N GLY A 249 11.61 -37.54 -22.50
CA GLY A 249 10.34 -37.50 -23.22
C GLY A 249 10.47 -36.81 -24.58
N LYS A 250 9.85 -37.39 -25.61
CA LYS A 250 9.76 -36.85 -26.96
C LYS A 250 8.31 -36.92 -27.45
N GLY A 251 7.69 -35.76 -27.70
CA GLY A 251 6.36 -35.71 -28.32
C GLY A 251 6.47 -35.84 -29.84
N LYS A 252 5.85 -36.87 -30.44
CA LYS A 252 5.63 -36.95 -31.90
C LYS A 252 4.14 -36.69 -32.25
N GLY A 253 3.87 -36.29 -33.49
CA GLY A 253 2.52 -36.13 -34.05
C GLY A 253 2.03 -34.68 -34.12
N GLU A 254 1.00 -34.41 -34.93
CA GLU A 254 0.22 -33.17 -34.85
C GLU A 254 -0.73 -33.27 -33.63
N ASN A 255 -1.01 -32.13 -32.95
CA ASN A 255 -1.79 -32.05 -31.70
C ASN A 255 -2.98 -33.05 -31.63
N PRO A 256 -3.29 -33.67 -30.46
CA PRO A 256 -3.01 -33.17 -29.11
C PRO A 256 -1.89 -33.90 -28.34
N PRO A 257 -1.37 -33.29 -27.24
CA PRO A 257 -0.31 -33.84 -26.38
C PRO A 257 -0.67 -35.13 -25.61
N ASP A 258 -1.92 -35.59 -25.70
CA ASP A 258 -2.45 -36.72 -24.93
C ASP A 258 -1.93 -38.09 -25.37
N VAL A 259 -1.13 -38.16 -26.45
CA VAL A 259 -0.57 -39.43 -26.96
C VAL A 259 0.77 -39.78 -26.30
N SER A 260 1.48 -38.81 -25.71
CA SER A 260 2.82 -38.99 -25.12
C SER A 260 2.84 -38.62 -23.64
N TRP A 261 2.31 -39.50 -22.79
CA TRP A 261 2.29 -39.33 -21.33
C TRP A 261 3.01 -40.46 -20.60
N ILE A 262 3.42 -40.15 -19.37
CA ILE A 262 4.02 -41.07 -18.41
C ILE A 262 3.57 -40.69 -16.99
N VAL A 263 3.23 -41.67 -16.17
CA VAL A 263 2.67 -41.50 -14.82
C VAL A 263 3.38 -42.45 -13.87
N LEU A 264 3.70 -42.00 -12.66
CA LEU A 264 4.35 -42.87 -11.69
C LEU A 264 3.35 -43.94 -11.26
N GLY A 265 3.67 -45.22 -11.45
CA GLY A 265 2.82 -46.34 -11.06
C GLY A 265 3.14 -46.82 -9.66
N THR A 266 4.43 -46.99 -9.37
CA THR A 266 4.90 -47.56 -8.11
C THR A 266 6.02 -46.70 -7.51
N ILE A 267 6.10 -46.69 -6.19
CA ILE A 267 7.12 -45.96 -5.44
C ILE A 267 7.96 -46.99 -4.66
N PRO A 268 9.24 -47.20 -5.00
CA PRO A 268 10.07 -48.16 -4.29
C PRO A 268 10.37 -47.66 -2.87
N LYS A 269 10.14 -48.53 -1.88
CA LYS A 269 10.44 -48.27 -0.46
C LYS A 269 11.91 -48.46 -0.12
N ASP A 270 12.56 -49.39 -0.83
CA ASP A 270 13.96 -49.74 -0.64
C ASP A 270 14.76 -49.60 -1.93
N SER A 271 16.07 -49.77 -1.84
CA SER A 271 16.97 -49.68 -2.99
C SER A 271 16.90 -50.88 -3.95
N GLN A 272 16.23 -51.96 -3.56
CA GLN A 272 16.10 -53.18 -4.35
C GLN A 272 14.76 -53.24 -5.12
N GLY A 273 13.80 -52.36 -4.79
CA GLY A 273 12.49 -52.29 -5.42
C GLY A 273 11.58 -53.47 -5.08
N LEU A 274 11.87 -54.21 -4.01
CA LEU A 274 11.11 -55.41 -3.62
C LEU A 274 9.82 -55.07 -2.89
N ASP A 275 9.83 -53.99 -2.10
CA ASP A 275 8.62 -53.43 -1.48
C ASP A 275 8.30 -52.06 -2.10
N THR A 276 7.01 -51.84 -2.41
CA THR A 276 6.54 -50.65 -3.13
C THR A 276 5.30 -50.06 -2.47
N PHE A 277 5.09 -48.76 -2.64
CA PHE A 277 3.77 -48.14 -2.49
C PHE A 277 3.08 -48.02 -3.85
N ASP A 278 1.76 -48.15 -3.87
CA ASP A 278 0.97 -47.73 -5.03
C ASP A 278 0.93 -46.20 -5.08
N ALA A 279 1.37 -45.61 -6.19
CA ALA A 279 1.40 -44.17 -6.36
C ALA A 279 -0.01 -43.56 -6.47
N GLU A 280 -1.02 -44.33 -6.91
CA GLU A 280 -2.40 -43.84 -7.03
C GLU A 280 -3.13 -43.69 -5.70
N GLU A 281 -2.75 -44.49 -4.70
CA GLU A 281 -3.31 -44.41 -3.35
C GLU A 281 -2.79 -43.20 -2.57
N GLN A 282 -1.79 -42.49 -3.10
CA GLN A 282 -1.14 -41.40 -2.37
C GLN A 282 -2.01 -40.14 -2.33
N LYS A 283 -2.32 -39.71 -1.12
CA LYS A 283 -3.00 -38.45 -0.81
C LYS A 283 -1.98 -37.32 -0.77
N ASP A 284 -1.35 -36.99 0.35
CA ASP A 284 -0.46 -35.84 0.36
C ASP A 284 0.97 -36.20 0.00
N TYR A 285 1.59 -35.43 -0.90
CA TYR A 285 2.98 -35.64 -1.29
C TYR A 285 3.66 -34.38 -1.82
N ILE A 286 4.99 -34.38 -1.75
CA ILE A 286 5.86 -33.38 -2.37
C ILE A 286 6.76 -34.11 -3.36
N VAL A 287 6.87 -33.59 -4.57
CA VAL A 287 7.83 -34.06 -5.58
C VAL A 287 8.88 -32.98 -5.83
N GLU A 288 10.13 -33.38 -5.94
CA GLU A 288 11.21 -32.52 -6.41
C GLU A 288 11.95 -33.19 -7.54
N GLY A 289 12.50 -32.38 -8.45
CA GLY A 289 13.38 -32.88 -9.49
C GLY A 289 13.93 -31.72 -10.30
N GLU A 290 14.56 -32.05 -11.41
CA GLU A 290 15.01 -31.07 -12.39
C GLU A 290 14.46 -31.43 -13.77
N PHE A 291 14.14 -30.41 -14.55
CA PHE A 291 13.77 -30.57 -15.95
C PHE A 291 14.67 -29.73 -16.86
N LYS A 292 14.81 -30.16 -18.12
CA LYS A 292 15.51 -29.44 -19.17
C LYS A 292 14.75 -29.58 -20.47
N VAL A 293 14.32 -28.46 -21.04
CA VAL A 293 13.70 -28.44 -22.37
C VAL A 293 14.79 -28.32 -23.42
N ILE A 294 14.88 -29.33 -24.27
CA ILE A 294 15.79 -29.37 -25.42
C ILE A 294 15.14 -28.67 -26.62
N GLU A 295 13.87 -29.00 -26.87
CA GLU A 295 13.12 -28.54 -28.04
C GLU A 295 11.64 -28.31 -27.71
N GLY A 296 11.00 -27.45 -28.50
CA GLY A 296 9.55 -27.22 -28.48
C GLY A 296 9.02 -26.36 -27.34
N ARG A 297 7.76 -26.62 -26.97
CA ARG A 297 6.94 -25.82 -26.04
C ARG A 297 7.03 -26.30 -24.58
N GLY A 298 7.65 -27.45 -24.34
CA GLY A 298 7.82 -28.02 -23.00
C GLY A 298 6.89 -29.20 -22.72
N PHE A 299 6.25 -29.19 -21.55
CA PHE A 299 5.45 -30.31 -21.03
C PHE A 299 4.24 -29.81 -20.21
N GLN A 300 3.29 -30.71 -19.94
CA GLN A 300 2.26 -30.50 -18.92
C GLN A 300 2.58 -31.39 -17.73
N LEU A 301 2.40 -30.84 -16.53
CA LEU A 301 2.38 -31.63 -15.31
C LEU A 301 0.99 -32.26 -15.16
N TRP A 302 0.95 -33.56 -14.90
CA TRP A 302 -0.26 -34.25 -14.51
C TRP A 302 -0.16 -34.55 -13.02
N GLY A 303 -1.16 -34.16 -12.25
CA GLY A 303 -1.24 -34.48 -10.84
C GLY A 303 -2.58 -35.13 -10.52
N ARG A 304 -2.62 -35.91 -9.44
CA ARG A 304 -3.82 -36.65 -9.02
C ARG A 304 -4.35 -37.56 -10.12
N VAL A 305 -3.44 -38.28 -10.78
CA VAL A 305 -3.79 -39.22 -11.85
C VAL A 305 -4.32 -40.50 -11.21
N ILE A 306 -5.53 -40.89 -11.62
CA ILE A 306 -6.13 -42.20 -11.32
C ILE A 306 -6.38 -42.88 -12.66
N LYS A 307 -5.56 -43.88 -13.01
CA LYS A 307 -5.58 -44.57 -14.31
C LYS A 307 -6.93 -45.25 -14.54
N SER A 308 -7.44 -45.95 -13.52
CA SER A 308 -8.70 -46.70 -13.60
C SER A 308 -9.93 -45.82 -13.88
N GLU A 309 -9.93 -44.59 -13.36
CA GLU A 309 -11.03 -43.64 -13.52
C GLU A 309 -10.81 -42.64 -14.66
N GLN A 310 -9.66 -42.71 -15.35
CA GLN A 310 -9.21 -41.73 -16.35
C GLN A 310 -9.27 -40.27 -15.84
N LYS A 311 -9.15 -40.07 -14.52
CA LYS A 311 -9.16 -38.75 -13.90
C LYS A 311 -7.75 -38.20 -13.82
N VAL A 312 -7.55 -37.01 -14.36
CA VAL A 312 -6.25 -36.31 -14.33
C VAL A 312 -6.47 -34.82 -14.18
N THR A 313 -5.71 -34.19 -13.27
CA THR A 313 -5.61 -32.74 -13.21
C THR A 313 -4.36 -32.27 -13.94
N LYS A 314 -4.55 -31.47 -15.00
CA LYS A 314 -3.46 -31.00 -15.87
C LYS A 314 -3.02 -29.58 -15.49
N LEU A 315 -1.71 -29.35 -15.47
CA LEU A 315 -1.10 -28.05 -15.24
C LEU A 315 -0.13 -27.73 -16.38
N ASP A 316 -0.51 -26.78 -17.26
CA ASP A 316 0.41 -26.38 -18.33
C ASP A 316 1.61 -25.65 -17.79
N ILE A 317 2.81 -26.11 -18.17
CA ILE A 317 4.07 -25.43 -17.86
C ILE A 317 4.62 -24.87 -19.19
N PRO A 318 4.12 -23.70 -19.64
CA PRO A 318 4.57 -23.12 -20.91
C PRO A 318 6.04 -22.72 -20.81
N PHE A 319 6.84 -23.15 -21.78
CA PHE A 319 8.26 -22.84 -21.82
C PHE A 319 8.55 -21.38 -22.22
N GLN A 320 7.67 -20.73 -23.00
CA GLN A 320 7.90 -19.40 -23.53
C GLN A 320 7.93 -18.32 -22.42
N GLY A 321 8.96 -17.48 -22.44
CA GLY A 321 9.12 -16.29 -21.59
C GLY A 321 9.86 -16.51 -20.27
N ASN A 322 9.82 -17.71 -19.69
CA ASN A 322 10.35 -17.97 -18.34
C ASN A 322 11.57 -18.90 -18.29
N PHE A 323 11.88 -19.63 -19.38
CA PHE A 323 12.91 -20.67 -19.37
C PHE A 323 13.78 -20.63 -20.64
N GLN A 324 15.08 -20.94 -20.49
CA GLN A 324 16.06 -21.00 -21.58
C GLN A 324 16.28 -22.46 -22.02
N LYS A 325 16.51 -22.68 -23.32
CA LYS A 325 16.69 -24.04 -23.84
C LYS A 325 18.00 -24.62 -23.35
N ASN A 326 18.05 -25.95 -23.22
CA ASN A 326 19.24 -26.71 -22.83
C ASN A 326 19.78 -26.42 -21.41
N ARG A 327 19.00 -25.76 -20.55
CA ARG A 327 19.34 -25.52 -19.15
C ARG A 327 18.49 -26.38 -18.21
N TRP A 328 19.11 -26.90 -17.15
CA TRP A 328 18.41 -27.60 -16.08
C TRP A 328 17.77 -26.61 -15.12
N TYR A 329 16.50 -26.83 -14.81
CA TYR A 329 15.70 -26.05 -13.88
C TYR A 329 15.15 -26.95 -12.79
N PRO A 330 15.36 -26.61 -11.50
CA PRO A 330 14.74 -27.33 -10.42
C PRO A 330 13.24 -27.04 -10.40
N PHE A 331 12.45 -28.06 -10.11
CA PHE A 331 11.04 -27.93 -9.87
C PHE A 331 10.65 -28.57 -8.55
N ARG A 332 9.54 -28.08 -8.00
CA ARG A 332 8.87 -28.66 -6.84
C ARG A 332 7.38 -28.69 -7.08
N ILE A 333 6.77 -29.83 -6.78
CA ILE A 333 5.32 -30.04 -6.84
C ILE A 333 4.85 -30.30 -5.42
N GLU A 334 3.80 -29.62 -4.99
CA GLU A 334 3.17 -29.85 -3.70
C GLU A 334 1.70 -30.23 -3.92
N CYS A 335 1.34 -31.47 -3.58
CA CYS A 335 -0.02 -31.98 -3.60
C CYS A 335 -0.51 -32.09 -2.15
N ARG A 336 -1.47 -31.23 -1.78
CA ARG A 336 -1.97 -31.06 -0.40
C ARG A 336 -3.49 -30.92 -0.40
N GLY A 337 -4.19 -31.92 0.13
CA GLY A 337 -5.63 -32.04 -0.05
C GLY A 337 -5.99 -31.99 -1.54
N GLU A 338 -6.91 -31.10 -1.91
CA GLU A 338 -7.31 -30.86 -3.31
C GLU A 338 -6.32 -30.00 -4.11
N ARG A 339 -5.36 -29.32 -3.46
CA ARG A 339 -4.51 -28.33 -4.13
C ARG A 339 -3.26 -28.97 -4.70
N ILE A 340 -2.93 -28.59 -5.94
CA ILE A 340 -1.69 -28.95 -6.61
C ILE A 340 -0.96 -27.66 -6.96
N ARG A 341 0.29 -27.55 -6.53
CA ARG A 341 1.16 -26.39 -6.81
C ARG A 341 2.43 -26.81 -7.48
N PHE A 342 2.84 -26.06 -8.48
CA PHE A 342 4.14 -26.18 -9.13
C PHE A 342 4.97 -24.92 -8.88
N PHE A 343 6.24 -25.12 -8.54
CA PHE A 343 7.20 -24.06 -8.29
C PHE A 343 8.50 -24.34 -9.05
N CYS A 344 9.05 -23.32 -9.71
CA CYS A 344 10.44 -23.30 -10.15
C CYS A 344 11.19 -22.20 -9.39
N PRO A 345 12.03 -22.55 -8.40
CA PRO A 345 12.72 -21.56 -7.55
C PRO A 345 13.61 -20.60 -8.33
N GLN A 346 14.29 -21.07 -9.39
CA GLN A 346 15.25 -20.27 -10.14
C GLN A 346 14.60 -19.18 -10.98
N THR A 347 13.35 -19.36 -11.41
CA THR A 347 12.63 -18.41 -12.27
C THR A 347 11.50 -17.70 -11.52
N LEU A 348 11.31 -18.02 -10.24
CA LEU A 348 10.17 -17.60 -9.41
C LEU A 348 8.81 -17.94 -10.04
N PHE A 349 8.77 -18.84 -11.03
CA PHE A 349 7.56 -19.29 -11.68
C PHE A 349 6.74 -20.15 -10.70
N LYS A 350 5.45 -19.82 -10.55
CA LYS A 350 4.52 -20.53 -9.67
C LYS A 350 3.19 -20.72 -10.41
N LYS A 351 2.59 -21.91 -10.28
CA LYS A 351 1.24 -22.20 -10.79
C LYS A 351 0.49 -23.09 -9.79
N GLU A 352 -0.81 -22.89 -9.66
CA GLU A 352 -1.68 -23.62 -8.72
C GLU A 352 -2.98 -24.01 -9.43
N THR A 353 -3.54 -25.16 -9.06
CA THR A 353 -4.87 -25.60 -9.45
C THR A 353 -5.52 -26.43 -8.34
N ILE A 354 -6.80 -26.73 -8.51
CA ILE A 354 -7.60 -27.60 -7.65
C ILE A 354 -7.93 -28.86 -8.43
N SER A 355 -7.72 -30.01 -7.79
CA SER A 355 -8.08 -31.33 -8.29
C SER A 355 -9.42 -31.76 -7.71
N SER A 356 -10.24 -32.40 -8.54
CA SER A 356 -11.48 -33.07 -8.09
C SER A 356 -11.23 -34.38 -7.35
N SER A 357 -9.98 -34.88 -7.36
CA SER A 357 -9.54 -36.05 -6.60
C SER A 357 -8.60 -35.67 -5.48
N PHE A 358 -8.75 -36.35 -4.33
CA PHE A 358 -7.90 -36.21 -3.14
C PHE A 358 -6.70 -37.16 -3.14
N GLN A 359 -6.69 -38.15 -4.02
CA GLN A 359 -5.60 -39.12 -4.19
C GLN A 359 -5.22 -39.23 -5.67
N GLY A 360 -4.10 -39.88 -5.94
CA GLY A 360 -3.65 -40.14 -7.29
C GLY A 360 -2.21 -39.71 -7.51
N SER A 361 -1.58 -40.36 -8.49
CA SER A 361 -0.18 -40.20 -8.80
C SER A 361 0.12 -38.86 -9.50
N PHE A 362 1.39 -38.63 -9.83
CA PHE A 362 1.82 -37.57 -10.72
C PHE A 362 2.46 -38.14 -11.99
N GLY A 363 2.49 -37.32 -13.04
CA GLY A 363 3.03 -37.69 -14.32
C GLY A 363 3.33 -36.47 -15.18
N PHE A 364 3.73 -36.74 -16.41
CA PHE A 364 4.06 -35.73 -17.39
C PHE A 364 3.45 -36.10 -18.74
N SER A 365 2.99 -35.09 -19.48
CA SER A 365 2.80 -35.22 -20.93
C SER A 365 3.69 -34.25 -21.68
N ILE A 366 4.18 -34.66 -22.84
CA ILE A 366 5.06 -33.83 -23.66
C ILE A 366 4.26 -33.22 -24.80
N TYR A 367 4.43 -31.92 -25.03
CA TYR A 367 3.82 -31.29 -26.19
C TYR A 367 4.40 -31.84 -27.49
N SER A 368 3.56 -31.95 -28.53
CA SER A 368 4.01 -32.22 -29.89
C SER A 368 5.21 -31.34 -30.28
N GLY A 369 6.21 -31.96 -30.92
CA GLY A 369 7.46 -31.29 -31.35
C GLY A 369 8.37 -30.88 -30.19
N SER A 370 8.08 -31.33 -28.96
CA SER A 370 8.90 -31.00 -27.79
C SER A 370 9.74 -32.18 -27.34
N LYS A 371 10.91 -31.86 -26.80
CA LYS A 371 11.84 -32.82 -26.21
C LYS A 371 12.27 -32.30 -24.85
N VAL A 372 11.95 -33.06 -23.80
CA VAL A 372 12.14 -32.63 -22.41
C VAL A 372 12.79 -33.75 -21.62
N TYR A 373 13.82 -33.41 -20.86
CA TYR A 373 14.52 -34.35 -19.98
C TYR A 373 14.20 -34.02 -18.53
N PHE A 374 14.09 -35.06 -17.71
CA PHE A 374 13.88 -34.95 -16.27
C PHE A 374 14.92 -35.79 -15.54
N ARG A 375 15.42 -35.31 -14.40
CA ARG A 375 16.36 -36.07 -13.57
C ARG A 375 16.14 -35.77 -12.09
N GLN A 376 16.75 -36.60 -11.26
CA GLN A 376 16.71 -36.45 -9.79
C GLN A 376 15.27 -36.35 -9.24
N ILE A 377 14.31 -37.01 -9.91
CA ILE A 377 12.92 -37.02 -9.45
C ILE A 377 12.83 -37.84 -8.17
N ARG A 378 12.35 -37.20 -7.12
CA ARG A 378 12.12 -37.81 -5.82
C ARG A 378 10.79 -37.36 -5.26
N ILE A 379 10.14 -38.26 -4.54
CA ILE A 379 8.85 -38.03 -3.91
C ILE A 379 8.97 -38.21 -2.40
N LYS A 380 8.24 -37.38 -1.66
CA LYS A 380 8.07 -37.45 -0.22
C LYS A 380 6.59 -37.63 0.05
N LEU A 381 6.25 -38.77 0.62
CA LEU A 381 4.90 -39.12 1.03
C LEU A 381 4.62 -38.51 2.40
N ILE A 382 3.45 -37.89 2.56
CA ILE A 382 3.12 -37.17 3.78
C ILE A 382 1.99 -37.93 4.46
N PRO A 383 2.26 -38.56 5.62
CA PRO A 383 1.26 -39.28 6.36
C PRO A 383 0.09 -38.36 6.74
N GLU A 384 -1.11 -38.94 6.79
CA GLU A 384 -2.31 -38.25 7.26
C GLU A 384 -2.15 -37.71 8.69
#